data_AF-A0A660CAN7-F1
#
_entry.id   AF-A0A660CAN7-F1
#
_cell.length_a   1.000
_cell.length_b   1.000
_cell.length_c   1.000
_cell.angle_alpha   90.00
_cell.angle_beta   90.00
_cell.angle_gamma   90.00
#
_symmetry.space_group_name_H-M   'P 1'
#
loop_
_entity.id
_entity.type
_entity.pdbx_description
1 polymer ?
#
loop_
_entity_poly.entity_id
_entity_poly.type
_entity_poly.pdbx_seq_one_letter_code
_entity_poly.pdbx_strand_id
1 'polypeptide(L)'
;MGFQTEHGEGLSATYANAKPQAEEFNEVQPIEGYPAVTYKMKADAPMCTAIVGVANEYSVSVTGTLGTQAEENGKNPCEPVQQVASWVVANLKAQS
;
A
#
# COMPACT_ATOMS: atom_id res chain seq x y z
N MET A 1 7.70 -1.68 -6.84
CA MET A 1 7.47 -0.32 -6.30
C MET A 1 7.13 0.56 -7.48
N GLY A 2 6.06 1.36 -7.40
CA GLY A 2 5.63 2.24 -8.49
C GLY A 2 5.18 3.60 -7.96
N PHE A 3 5.47 4.66 -8.71
CA PHE A 3 4.98 6.01 -8.46
C PHE A 3 3.75 6.24 -9.35
N GLN A 4 2.60 6.54 -8.76
CA GLN A 4 1.39 6.83 -9.54
C GLN A 4 1.28 8.33 -9.76
N THR A 5 1.70 8.79 -10.94
CA THR A 5 1.63 10.19 -11.39
C THR A 5 0.58 10.42 -12.49
N GLU A 6 0.08 9.36 -13.14
CA GLU A 6 -0.68 9.49 -14.39
C GLU A 6 -2.06 10.15 -14.25
N HIS A 7 -2.63 10.30 -13.07
CA HIS A 7 -3.94 10.96 -12.92
C HIS A 7 -3.95 12.17 -11.98
N GLY A 8 -2.85 12.47 -11.27
CA GLY A 8 -2.84 13.57 -10.30
C GLY A 8 -3.91 13.44 -9.19
N GLU A 9 -4.41 12.23 -8.93
CA GLU A 9 -5.51 12.00 -7.99
C GLU A 9 -5.04 11.47 -6.62
N GLY A 10 -3.74 11.19 -6.47
CA GLY A 10 -3.16 10.68 -5.23
C GLY A 10 -3.87 9.41 -4.75
N LEU A 11 -4.29 9.40 -3.48
CA LEU A 11 -5.03 8.25 -2.91
C LEU A 11 -6.44 8.09 -3.50
N SER A 12 -7.01 9.13 -4.11
CA SER A 12 -8.40 9.13 -4.60
C SER A 12 -8.59 8.12 -5.74
N ALA A 13 -7.59 7.98 -6.61
CA ALA A 13 -7.59 6.95 -7.66
C ALA A 13 -7.65 5.54 -7.07
N THR A 14 -6.99 5.30 -5.93
CA THR A 14 -7.04 4.00 -5.24
C THR A 14 -8.43 3.73 -4.67
N TYR A 15 -9.08 4.74 -4.07
CA TYR A 15 -10.45 4.60 -3.59
C TYR A 15 -11.45 4.37 -4.73
N ALA A 16 -11.29 5.03 -5.88
CA ALA A 16 -12.20 4.88 -7.01
C ALA A 16 -12.06 3.52 -7.71
N ASN A 17 -10.82 3.02 -7.84
CA ASN A 17 -10.54 1.86 -8.68
C ASN A 17 -10.30 0.56 -7.90
N ALA A 18 -9.54 0.61 -6.80
CA ALA A 18 -9.15 -0.60 -6.06
C ALA A 18 -10.22 -1.01 -5.03
N LYS A 19 -10.79 -0.06 -4.27
CA LYS A 19 -11.81 -0.35 -3.26
C LYS A 19 -13.02 -1.17 -3.75
N PRO A 20 -13.63 -0.91 -4.93
CA PRO A 20 -14.77 -1.71 -5.38
C PRO A 20 -14.39 -3.11 -5.87
N GLN A 21 -13.11 -3.37 -6.16
CA GLN A 21 -12.64 -4.64 -6.71
C GLN A 21 -11.91 -5.51 -5.69
N ALA A 22 -11.41 -4.92 -4.60
CA ALA A 22 -10.69 -5.61 -3.56
C ALA A 22 -11.66 -6.33 -2.61
N GLU A 23 -11.39 -7.60 -2.33
CA GLU A 23 -12.10 -8.34 -1.28
C GLU A 23 -11.76 -7.80 0.12
N GLU A 24 -10.52 -7.31 0.31
CA GLU A 24 -10.11 -6.61 1.52
C GLU A 24 -9.55 -5.24 1.16
N PHE A 25 -10.15 -4.20 1.73
CA PHE A 25 -9.66 -2.82 1.61
C PHE A 25 -9.72 -2.16 2.99
N ASN A 26 -8.55 -1.84 3.53
CA ASN A 26 -8.41 -1.33 4.89
C ASN A 26 -7.73 0.03 4.88
N GLU A 27 -8.37 1.01 5.51
CA GLU A 27 -7.69 2.22 5.95
C GLU A 27 -6.82 1.86 7.14
N VAL A 28 -5.53 2.23 7.08
CA VAL A 28 -4.55 1.86 8.12
C VAL A 28 -4.06 3.10 8.85
N GLN A 29 -3.33 2.90 9.93
CA GLN A 29 -2.71 4.03 10.62
C GLN A 29 -1.81 4.82 9.65
N PRO A 30 -1.74 6.15 9.78
CA PRO A 30 -0.90 6.97 8.94
C PRO A 30 0.55 6.47 8.91
N ILE A 31 1.11 6.32 7.71
CA ILE A 31 2.49 5.91 7.50
C ILE A 31 3.34 7.17 7.38
N GLU A 32 4.29 7.35 8.30
CA GLU A 32 5.14 8.56 8.37
C GLU A 32 4.36 9.89 8.45
N GLY A 33 3.13 9.83 8.99
CA GLY A 33 2.21 10.98 9.09
C GLY A 33 1.33 11.20 7.86
N TYR A 34 1.43 10.35 6.84
CA TYR A 34 0.61 10.43 5.63
C TYR A 34 -0.54 9.42 5.64
N PRO A 35 -1.71 9.76 5.06
CA PRO A 35 -2.82 8.82 4.95
C PRO A 35 -2.42 7.60 4.12
N ALA A 36 -2.83 6.42 4.56
CA ALA A 36 -2.47 5.16 3.94
C ALA A 36 -3.62 4.17 3.93
N VAL A 37 -3.64 3.33 2.90
CA VAL A 37 -4.56 2.20 2.77
C VAL A 37 -3.78 0.95 2.39
N THR A 38 -4.31 -0.20 2.75
CA THR A 38 -3.86 -1.49 2.23
C THR A 38 -5.01 -2.25 1.62
N TYR A 39 -4.78 -2.97 0.53
CA TYR A 39 -5.80 -3.82 -0.06
C TYR A 39 -5.23 -5.15 -0.56
N LYS A 40 -6.13 -6.14 -0.61
CA LYS A 40 -5.92 -7.45 -1.24
C LYS A 40 -7.05 -7.70 -2.23
N MET A 41 -6.68 -8.13 -3.44
CA MET A 41 -7.67 -8.49 -4.46
C MET A 41 -8.43 -9.77 -4.09
N LYS A 42 -7.78 -10.67 -3.35
CA LYS A 42 -8.42 -11.84 -2.74
C LYS A 42 -8.00 -11.95 -1.28
N ALA A 43 -8.93 -12.30 -0.40
CA ALA A 43 -8.69 -12.39 1.04
C ALA A 43 -7.64 -13.46 1.41
N ASP A 44 -7.51 -14.52 0.62
CA ASP A 44 -6.54 -15.61 0.82
C ASP A 44 -5.20 -15.39 0.10
N ALA A 45 -5.07 -14.35 -0.72
CA ALA A 45 -3.86 -14.14 -1.50
C ALA A 45 -2.64 -13.85 -0.60
N PRO A 46 -1.45 -14.37 -0.93
CA PRO A 46 -0.19 -14.01 -0.27
C PRO A 46 0.32 -12.63 -0.65
N MET A 47 -0.43 -11.91 -1.50
CA MET A 47 -0.10 -10.58 -1.99
C MET A 47 -0.89 -9.52 -1.24
N CYS A 48 -0.21 -8.43 -0.89
CA CYS A 48 -0.84 -7.22 -0.39
C CYS A 48 -0.24 -5.99 -1.05
N THR A 49 -1.05 -4.95 -1.22
CA THR A 49 -0.60 -3.65 -1.69
C THR A 49 -0.89 -2.59 -0.64
N ALA A 50 0.11 -1.76 -0.32
CA ALA A 50 -0.04 -0.53 0.45
C ALA A 50 0.10 0.69 -0.46
N ILE A 51 -0.80 1.66 -0.29
CA ILE A 51 -0.76 2.95 -0.96
C ILE A 51 -0.67 4.05 0.10
N VAL A 52 0.31 4.95 -0.04
CA VAL A 52 0.51 6.09 0.86
C VAL A 52 0.39 7.40 0.10
N GLY A 53 -0.48 8.29 0.55
CA GLY A 53 -0.78 9.57 -0.11
C GLY A 53 0.17 10.64 0.38
N VAL A 54 1.28 10.82 -0.33
CA VAL A 54 2.34 11.76 0.09
C VAL A 54 2.03 13.21 -0.29
N ALA A 55 1.10 13.43 -1.22
CA ALA A 55 0.51 14.74 -1.54
C ALA A 55 -0.85 14.55 -2.22
N ASN A 56 -1.57 15.65 -2.50
CA ASN A 56 -2.88 15.60 -3.18
C ASN A 56 -2.84 14.81 -4.49
N GLU A 57 -1.75 14.98 -5.26
CA GLU A 57 -1.61 14.41 -6.59
C GLU A 57 -0.68 13.19 -6.64
N TYR A 58 0.01 12.87 -5.53
CA TYR A 58 1.07 11.88 -5.50
C TYR A 58 0.85 10.81 -4.44
N SER A 59 1.06 9.55 -4.85
CA SER A 59 1.03 8.41 -3.94
C SER A 59 2.19 7.46 -4.19
N VAL A 60 2.62 6.77 -3.13
CA VAL A 60 3.59 5.69 -3.18
C VAL A 60 2.85 4.37 -3.14
N SER A 61 3.10 3.51 -4.12
CA SER A 61 2.54 2.15 -4.17
C SER A 61 3.61 1.10 -3.91
N VAL A 62 3.37 0.28 -2.89
CA VAL A 62 4.20 -0.88 -2.54
C VAL A 62 3.33 -2.12 -2.58
N THR A 63 3.62 -3.02 -3.52
CA THR A 63 3.04 -4.36 -3.57
C THR A 63 4.11 -5.37 -3.17
N GLY A 64 3.77 -6.25 -2.24
CA GLY A 64 4.62 -7.36 -1.83
C GLY A 64 3.84 -8.67 -1.84
N THR A 65 4.55 -9.76 -2.07
CA THR A 65 4.03 -11.12 -1.99
C THR A 65 4.86 -11.88 -0.97
N LEU A 66 4.21 -12.58 -0.04
CA LEU A 66 4.90 -13.45 0.89
C LEU A 66 5.50 -14.66 0.17
N GLY A 67 6.64 -15.14 0.66
CA GLY A 67 7.16 -16.44 0.25
C GLY A 67 6.32 -17.58 0.81
N THR A 68 6.33 -18.74 0.13
CA THR A 68 5.50 -19.91 0.43
C THR A 68 5.52 -20.31 1.91
N GLN A 69 6.68 -20.32 2.54
CA GLN A 69 6.79 -20.70 3.96
C GLN A 69 6.09 -19.70 4.90
N ALA A 70 6.09 -18.40 4.59
CA ALA A 70 5.40 -17.41 5.41
C ALA A 70 3.88 -17.47 5.20
N GLU A 71 3.45 -17.77 3.98
CA GLU A 71 2.05 -18.02 3.62
C GLU A 71 1.50 -19.25 4.35
N GLU A 72 2.22 -20.38 4.36
CA GLU A 72 1.84 -21.60 5.07
C GLU A 72 1.72 -21.40 6.59
N ASN A 73 2.47 -20.45 7.14
CA ASN A 73 2.41 -20.07 8.56
C ASN A 73 1.30 -19.04 8.86
N GLY A 74 0.44 -18.71 7.89
CA GLY A 74 -0.68 -17.78 8.07
C GLY A 74 -0.25 -16.34 8.37
N LYS A 75 0.94 -15.92 7.93
CA LYS A 75 1.42 -14.56 8.16
C LYS A 75 0.62 -13.56 7.33
N ASN A 76 0.38 -12.38 7.89
CA ASN A 76 -0.29 -11.30 7.17
C ASN A 76 0.67 -10.65 6.15
N PRO A 77 0.37 -10.68 4.84
CA PRO A 77 1.22 -10.07 3.82
C PRO A 77 1.30 -8.54 3.92
N CYS A 78 0.32 -7.88 4.54
CA CYS A 78 0.26 -6.44 4.61
C CYS A 78 1.21 -5.83 5.65
N GLU A 79 1.57 -6.57 6.71
CA GLU A 79 2.50 -6.08 7.74
C GLU A 79 3.89 -5.72 7.16
N PRO A 80 4.62 -6.63 6.48
CA PRO A 80 5.92 -6.30 5.91
C PRO A 80 5.80 -5.26 4.78
N VAL A 81 4.70 -5.27 4.03
CA VAL A 81 4.45 -4.29 2.96
C VAL A 81 4.29 -2.88 3.52
N GLN A 82 3.56 -2.70 4.63
CA GLN A 82 3.46 -1.41 5.33
C GLN A 82 4.81 -0.95 5.86
N GLN A 83 5.62 -1.86 6.40
CA GLN A 83 6.97 -1.52 6.88
C GLN A 83 7.88 -1.02 5.74
N VAL A 84 7.85 -1.69 4.59
CA VAL A 84 8.60 -1.23 3.41
C VAL A 84 8.07 0.13 2.92
N ALA A 85 6.75 0.34 2.92
CA ALA A 85 6.17 1.63 2.57
C ALA A 85 6.62 2.76 3.52
N SER A 86 6.69 2.51 4.83
CA SER A 86 7.26 3.46 5.81
C SER A 86 8.71 3.82 5.45
N TRP A 87 9.57 2.85 5.16
CA TRP A 87 10.95 3.13 4.77
C TRP A 87 11.06 3.95 3.48
N VAL A 88 10.26 3.65 2.47
CA VAL A 88 10.25 4.41 1.21
C VAL A 88 9.83 5.86 1.48
N VAL A 89 8.73 6.06 2.21
CA VAL A 89 8.21 7.40 2.51
C VAL A 89 9.19 8.18 3.39
N ALA A 90 9.79 7.56 4.41
CA ALA A 90 10.80 8.19 5.26
C ALA A 90 12.01 8.67 4.44
N ASN A 91 12.48 7.84 3.48
CA ASN A 91 13.57 8.22 2.59
C ASN A 91 13.20 9.35 1.62
N LEU A 92 11.95 9.41 1.15
CA LEU A 92 11.47 10.51 0.32
C LEU A 92 11.41 11.82 1.11
N LYS A 93 10.90 11.78 2.35
CA LYS A 93 10.88 12.96 3.25
C LYS A 93 12.28 13.50 3.52
N ALA A 94 13.26 12.63 3.71
CA ALA A 94 14.64 13.03 3.98
C ALA A 94 15.35 13.70 2.78
N GLN A 95 14.82 13.53 1.58
CA GLN A 95 15.34 14.09 0.33
C GLN A 95 14.52 15.28 -0.20
N SER A 96 13.44 15.65 0.51
CA SER A 96 12.53 16.75 0.15
C SER A 96 12.91 18.07 0.80
#